data_AF-A0A3C0FXX4-F1
#
_entry.id   AF-A0A3C0FXX4-F1
#
_cell.length_a   1.000
_cell.length_b   1.000
_cell.length_c   1.000
_cell.angle_alpha   90.00
_cell.angle_beta   90.00
_cell.angle_gamma   90.00
#
_symmetry.space_group_name_H-M   'P 1'
#
loop_
_entity.id
_entity.type
_entity.pdbx_description
1 polymer ?
#
loop_
_entity_poly.entity_id
_entity_poly.type
_entity_poly.pdbx_seq_one_letter_code
_entity_poly.pdbx_strand_id
1 'polypeptide(L)'
;SEVIVEGLEKNKLNATDIDLLVPHQANLRISQFIQKKFQLTDDQVFNNIMKYGNTTAASIPIALTEAWEAGKIKSGDLVVLAAFGSGFTWGSVIIRW
;
A
#
# COMPACT_ATOMS: atom_id res chain seq x y z
N SER A 1 9.79 3.32 -1.41
CA SER A 1 9.09 4.51 -1.95
C SER A 1 9.44 4.78 -3.39
N GLU A 2 10.69 4.56 -3.83
CA GLU A 2 11.12 4.66 -5.24
C GLU A 2 10.15 4.00 -6.23
N VAL A 3 9.87 2.70 -6.06
CA VAL A 3 8.93 1.98 -6.96
C VAL A 3 7.50 2.51 -6.95
N ILE A 4 7.05 3.15 -5.86
CA ILE A 4 5.74 3.81 -5.85
C ILE A 4 5.80 5.06 -6.74
N VAL A 5 6.84 5.88 -6.60
CA VAL A 5 7.07 7.07 -7.44
C VAL A 5 7.15 6.67 -8.91
N GLU A 6 7.99 5.69 -9.24
CA GLU A 6 8.14 5.19 -10.61
C GLU A 6 6.80 4.70 -11.20
N GLY A 7 6.01 3.97 -10.41
CA GLY A 7 4.69 3.50 -10.83
C GLY A 7 3.72 4.64 -11.10
N LEU A 8 3.68 5.66 -10.24
CA LEU A 8 2.83 6.84 -10.43
C LEU A 8 3.26 7.64 -11.66
N GLU A 9 4.56 7.92 -11.81
CA GLU A 9 5.11 8.70 -12.92
C GLU A 9 4.86 8.03 -14.28
N LYS A 10 5.08 6.70 -14.38
CA LYS A 10 4.78 5.93 -15.61
C LYS A 10 3.31 6.02 -16.01
N ASN A 11 2.41 6.23 -15.04
CA ASN A 11 0.98 6.36 -15.26
C ASN A 11 0.50 7.82 -15.27
N LYS A 12 1.40 8.80 -15.20
CA LYS A 12 1.08 10.25 -15.14
C LYS A 12 0.18 10.61 -13.95
N LEU A 13 0.40 9.96 -12.82
CA LEU A 13 -0.32 10.18 -11.56
C LEU A 13 0.59 10.85 -10.53
N ASN A 14 -0.03 11.49 -9.56
CA ASN A 14 0.61 12.13 -8.42
C ASN A 14 0.33 11.35 -7.14
N ALA A 15 1.11 11.61 -6.09
CA ALA A 15 0.86 11.03 -4.77
C ALA A 15 -0.52 11.41 -4.20
N THR A 16 -1.03 12.59 -4.56
CA THR A 16 -2.36 13.08 -4.18
C THR A 16 -3.51 12.30 -4.81
N ASP A 17 -3.23 11.52 -5.85
CA ASP A 17 -4.24 10.69 -6.52
C ASP A 17 -4.43 9.34 -5.81
N ILE A 18 -3.61 9.00 -4.81
CA ILE A 18 -3.71 7.73 -4.07
C ILE A 18 -4.91 7.77 -3.13
N ASP A 19 -5.90 6.92 -3.39
CA ASP A 19 -7.05 6.74 -2.51
C ASP A 19 -6.73 5.77 -1.37
N LEU A 20 -5.96 4.71 -1.65
CA LEU A 20 -5.53 3.75 -0.63
C LEU A 20 -4.15 3.15 -0.90
N LEU A 21 -3.29 3.17 0.11
CA LEU A 21 -2.03 2.43 0.15
C LEU A 21 -2.19 1.16 0.99
N VAL A 22 -1.88 0.00 0.40
CA VAL A 22 -1.82 -1.30 1.09
C VAL A 22 -0.38 -1.82 1.05
N PRO A 23 0.44 -1.54 2.07
CA PRO A 23 1.83 -1.96 2.10
C PRO A 23 1.98 -3.40 2.61
N HIS A 24 3.13 -4.00 2.35
CA HIS A 24 3.56 -5.22 3.04
C HIS A 24 3.66 -4.98 4.55
N GLN A 25 3.02 -5.86 5.33
CA GLN A 25 2.89 -5.76 6.79
C GLN A 25 4.15 -6.27 7.53
N ALA A 26 5.33 -5.73 7.21
CA ALA A 26 6.60 -6.11 7.85
C ALA A 26 6.84 -5.39 9.19
N ASN A 27 6.58 -4.09 9.23
CA ASN A 27 6.79 -3.24 10.38
C ASN A 27 5.98 -1.95 10.24
N LEU A 28 5.24 -1.57 11.28
CA LEU A 28 4.40 -0.37 11.26
C LEU A 28 5.20 0.91 10.99
N ARG A 29 6.45 1.02 11.47
CA ARG A 29 7.29 2.20 11.26
C ARG A 29 7.65 2.41 9.79
N ILE A 30 7.79 1.33 9.01
CA ILE A 30 8.05 1.41 7.57
C ILE A 30 6.80 1.97 6.87
N SER A 31 5.62 1.44 7.20
CA SER A 31 4.35 1.94 6.68
C SER A 31 4.15 3.44 6.97
N GLN A 32 4.38 3.85 8.23
CA GLN A 32 4.32 5.25 8.66
C GLN A 32 5.34 6.16 7.96
N PHE A 33 6.55 5.65 7.68
CA PHE A 33 7.53 6.40 6.91
C PHE A 33 7.06 6.66 5.47
N ILE A 34 6.47 5.65 4.83
CA ILE A 34 5.92 5.79 3.48
C ILE A 34 4.71 6.73 3.49
N GLN A 35 3.80 6.58 4.45
CA GLN A 35 2.65 7.47 4.65
C GLN A 35 3.10 8.94 4.73
N LYS A 36 4.05 9.25 5.61
CA LYS A 36 4.59 10.61 5.77
C LYS A 36 5.25 11.13 4.49
N LYS A 37 6.03 10.28 3.80
CA LYS A 37 6.71 10.67 2.56
C LYS A 37 5.72 11.06 1.46
N PHE A 38 4.57 10.40 1.38
CA PHE A 38 3.52 10.70 0.40
C PHE A 38 2.40 11.61 0.94
N GLN A 39 2.54 12.10 2.18
CA GLN A 39 1.55 12.98 2.84
C GLN A 39 0.14 12.37 2.90
N LEU A 40 0.06 11.05 3.07
CA LEU A 40 -1.21 10.33 3.16
C LEU A 40 -1.81 10.46 4.56
N THR A 41 -3.13 10.60 4.62
CA THR A 41 -3.89 10.54 5.88
C THR A 41 -3.93 9.11 6.44
N ASP A 42 -4.31 8.95 7.71
CA ASP A 42 -4.41 7.62 8.33
C ASP A 42 -5.43 6.72 7.63
N ASP A 43 -6.51 7.30 7.08
CA ASP A 43 -7.53 6.57 6.33
C ASP A 43 -7.08 6.13 4.93
N GLN A 44 -6.01 6.73 4.39
CA GLN A 44 -5.43 6.37 3.09
C GLN A 44 -4.35 5.29 3.21
N VAL A 45 -4.12 4.70 4.39
CA VAL A 45 -3.16 3.60 4.57
C VAL A 45 -3.78 2.47 5.37
N PHE A 46 -3.98 1.31 4.74
CA PHE A 46 -4.51 0.15 5.44
C PHE A 46 -3.41 -0.66 6.13
N ASN A 47 -3.55 -0.87 7.44
CA ASN A 47 -2.63 -1.70 8.22
C ASN A 47 -3.42 -2.65 9.13
N ASN A 48 -3.07 -3.94 9.08
CA ASN A 48 -3.61 -4.97 9.96
C ASN A 48 -2.51 -5.80 10.64
N ILE A 49 -1.26 -5.33 10.60
CA ILE A 49 -0.10 -5.95 11.25
C ILE A 49 -0.34 -6.24 12.75
N MET A 50 -1.16 -5.45 13.44
CA MET A 50 -1.50 -5.68 14.85
C MET A 50 -2.33 -6.95 15.09
N LYS A 51 -3.03 -7.42 14.05
CA LYS A 51 -3.85 -8.65 14.11
C LYS A 51 -3.04 -9.88 13.70
N TYR A 52 -2.26 -9.79 12.62
CA TYR A 52 -1.64 -10.97 12.00
C TYR A 52 -0.11 -10.98 12.00
N GLY A 53 0.54 -9.87 12.39
CA GLY A 53 1.98 -9.70 12.22
C GLY A 53 2.41 -9.75 10.75
N ASN A 54 3.66 -10.16 10.52
CA ASN A 54 4.21 -10.33 9.18
C ASN A 54 3.91 -11.73 8.64
N THR A 55 3.01 -11.82 7.66
CA THR A 55 2.63 -13.07 6.97
C THR A 55 3.34 -13.24 5.62
N THR A 56 4.48 -12.56 5.43
CA THR A 56 5.33 -12.63 4.24
C THR A 56 4.53 -12.31 2.96
N ALA A 57 4.40 -13.26 2.03
CA ALA A 57 3.71 -13.04 0.76
C ALA A 57 2.20 -12.83 0.94
N ALA A 58 1.63 -13.35 2.02
CA ALA A 58 0.20 -13.22 2.30
C ALA A 58 -0.19 -11.84 2.88
N SER A 59 0.77 -11.03 3.32
CA SER A 59 0.49 -9.76 4.00
C SER A 59 -0.34 -8.80 3.17
N ILE A 60 -0.01 -8.65 1.88
CA ILE A 60 -0.75 -7.75 0.98
C ILE A 60 -2.15 -8.29 0.64
N PRO A 61 -2.33 -9.52 0.15
CA PRO A 61 -3.66 -10.00 -0.20
C PRO A 61 -4.61 -10.08 1.01
N ILE A 62 -4.13 -10.43 2.21
CA ILE A 62 -4.96 -10.37 3.43
C ILE A 62 -5.39 -8.94 3.71
N ALA A 63 -4.46 -7.98 3.74
CA ALA A 63 -4.75 -6.58 4.01
C ALA A 63 -5.67 -5.95 2.95
N LEU A 64 -5.44 -6.26 1.67
CA LEU A 64 -6.26 -5.78 0.55
C LEU A 64 -7.70 -6.31 0.65
N THR A 65 -7.85 -7.60 0.96
CA THR A 65 -9.17 -8.23 1.12
C THR A 65 -9.93 -7.61 2.29
N GLU A 66 -9.29 -7.46 3.46
CA GLU A 66 -9.95 -6.83 4.62
C GLU A 66 -10.30 -5.36 4.35
N ALA A 67 -9.47 -4.61 3.63
CA ALA A 67 -9.78 -3.23 3.25
C ALA A 67 -11.01 -3.16 2.33
N TRP A 68 -11.10 -4.06 1.36
CA TRP A 68 -12.24 -4.17 0.46
C TRP A 68 -13.53 -4.57 1.21
N GLU A 69 -13.47 -5.61 2.05
CA GLU A 69 -14.61 -6.05 2.88
C GLU A 69 -15.07 -4.97 3.86
N ALA A 70 -14.16 -4.13 4.35
CA ALA A 70 -14.48 -2.98 5.20
C ALA A 70 -15.03 -1.77 4.42
N GLY A 71 -15.23 -1.86 3.10
CA GLY A 71 -15.76 -0.78 2.26
C GLY A 71 -14.80 0.41 2.09
N LYS A 72 -13.50 0.22 2.37
CA LYS A 72 -12.46 1.24 2.19
C LYS A 72 -12.00 1.40 0.74
N ILE A 73 -12.38 0.46 -0.13
CA ILE A 73 -12.06 0.46 -1.56
C ILE A 73 -13.36 0.47 -2.37
N LYS A 74 -13.49 1.43 -3.27
CA LYS A 74 -14.64 1.62 -4.17
C LYS A 74 -14.17 1.56 -5.63
N SER A 75 -15.12 1.36 -6.54
CA SER A 75 -14.83 1.41 -7.97
C SER A 75 -14.37 2.81 -8.37
N GLY A 76 -13.27 2.87 -9.11
CA GLY A 76 -12.58 4.09 -9.53
C GLY A 76 -11.37 4.44 -8.67
N ASP A 77 -11.30 3.94 -7.43
CA ASP A 77 -10.23 4.27 -6.48
C ASP A 77 -8.86 3.84 -7.01
N LEU A 78 -7.86 4.68 -6.80
CA LEU A 78 -6.47 4.35 -7.06
C LEU A 78 -5.85 3.66 -5.85
N VAL A 79 -5.72 2.33 -5.94
CA VAL A 79 -5.10 1.50 -4.91
C VAL A 79 -3.63 1.23 -5.26
N VAL A 80 -2.74 1.53 -4.32
CA VAL A 80 -1.30 1.27 -4.44
C VAL A 80 -0.91 0.14 -3.52
N LEU A 81 -0.32 -0.91 -4.09
CA LEU A 81 0.33 -1.99 -3.34
C LEU A 81 1.84 -1.75 -3.32
N ALA A 82 2.52 -2.02 -2.21
CA ALA A 82 3.97 -1.89 -2.15
C ALA A 82 4.60 -2.90 -1.19
N ALA A 83 5.66 -3.58 -1.66
CA ALA A 83 6.35 -4.60 -0.87
C ALA A 83 7.88 -4.43 -0.93
N PHE A 84 8.54 -4.93 0.12
CA PHE A 84 9.97 -5.20 0.18
C PHE A 84 10.17 -6.53 0.91
N GLY A 85 11.04 -7.39 0.38
CA GLY A 85 11.29 -8.73 0.90
C GLY A 85 12.76 -9.16 0.85
N SER A 86 13.06 -10.30 1.47
CA SER A 86 14.39 -10.90 1.50
C SER A 86 14.91 -11.23 0.11
N GLY A 87 16.22 -11.09 -0.11
CA GLY A 87 16.82 -11.16 -1.45
C GLY A 87 16.81 -9.81 -2.18
N PHE A 88 16.49 -8.72 -1.46
CA PHE A 88 16.35 -7.36 -2.00
C PHE A 88 15.40 -7.32 -3.19
N THR A 89 14.25 -7.95 -3.04
CA THR A 89 13.16 -7.85 -4.01
C THR A 89 12.14 -6.85 -3.49
N TRP A 90 11.79 -5.86 -4.31
CA TRP A 90 10.76 -4.88 -3.98
C TRP A 90 9.98 -4.50 -5.22
N GLY A 91 8.79 -3.98 -5.02
CA GLY A 91 7.91 -3.62 -6.11
C GLY A 91 6.68 -2.88 -5.63
N SER A 92 6.01 -2.25 -6.58
CA SER A 92 4.72 -1.62 -6.40
C SER A 92 3.74 -2.12 -7.47
N VAL A 93 2.45 -2.00 -7.18
CA VAL A 93 1.38 -2.17 -8.18
C VAL A 93 0.47 -0.97 -8.05
N ILE A 94 0.14 -0.36 -9.18
CA ILE A 94 -0.82 0.73 -9.29
C ILE A 94 -2.10 0.15 -9.90
N ILE A 95 -3.18 0.15 -9.14
CA ILE A 95 -4.46 -0.46 -9.54
C ILE A 95 -5.51 0.63 -9.55
N ARG A 96 -6.27 0.73 -10.65
CA ARG A 96 -7.57 1.39 -10.62
C ARG A 96 -8.60 0.30 -10.36
N TRP A 97 -9.23 0.36 -9.19
CA TRP A 97 -10.16 -0.66 -8.71
C TRP A 97 -11.51 -0.58 -9.43
#